data_AF-A0A838B064-F1
#
_entry.id   AF-A0A838B064-F1
#
_cell.length_a   1.000
_cell.length_b   1.000
_cell.length_c   1.000
_cell.angle_alpha   90.00
_cell.angle_beta   90.00
_cell.angle_gamma   90.00
#
_symmetry.space_group_name_H-M   'P 1'
#
loop_
_entity.id
_entity.type
_entity.pdbx_description
1 polymer ?
#
loop_
_entity_poly.entity_id
_entity_poly.type
_entity_poly.pdbx_seq_one_letter_code
_entity_poly.pdbx_strand_id
1 'polypeptide(L)'
;MRRDPRRAAARYREGDVVHHVFDALRPDAALYQYTLGSRCPFDQALLDRLDLEAIRLGRTFRNFPPATVYKVSRIKNLKTYDWRFA
;
A
#
# COMPACT_ATOMS: atom_id res chain seq x y z
N MET A 1 42.34 12.81 4.48
CA MET A 1 40.95 13.08 4.93
C MET A 1 39.98 12.51 3.89
N ARG A 2 39.66 11.21 3.98
CA ARG A 2 38.77 10.51 3.02
C ARG A 2 37.33 10.68 3.51
N ARG A 3 36.43 11.10 2.62
CA ARG A 3 34.98 11.20 2.90
C ARG A 3 34.46 9.85 3.39
N ASP A 4 33.72 9.85 4.50
CA ASP A 4 33.06 8.69 5.08
C ASP A 4 31.94 8.18 4.14
N PRO A 5 31.95 6.91 3.70
CA PRO A 5 30.94 6.32 2.81
C PRO A 5 29.59 6.03 3.50
N ARG A 6 29.41 6.32 4.79
CA ARG A 6 28.14 6.11 5.56
C ARG A 6 26.94 6.97 5.14
N ARG A 7 26.95 7.59 3.96
CA ARG A 7 25.84 8.40 3.41
C ARG A 7 25.52 8.10 1.95
N ALA A 8 25.71 6.85 1.50
CA ALA A 8 24.96 6.36 0.35
C ALA A 8 23.48 6.29 0.75
N ALA A 9 22.69 7.31 0.39
CA ALA A 9 21.26 7.35 0.62
C ALA A 9 20.64 6.04 0.13
N ALA A 10 20.11 5.23 1.05
CA ALA A 10 19.42 4.00 0.72
C ALA A 10 18.28 4.36 -0.24
N ARG A 11 18.43 3.97 -1.51
CA ARG A 11 17.34 4.04 -2.48
C ARG A 11 16.36 2.94 -2.14
N TYR A 12 15.40 3.24 -1.25
CA TYR A 12 14.27 2.34 -1.02
C TYR A 12 13.53 2.14 -2.33
N ARG A 13 13.33 0.88 -2.71
CA ARG A 13 12.36 0.56 -3.77
C ARG A 13 10.98 0.77 -3.17
N GLU A 14 9.99 1.15 -3.97
CA GLU A 14 8.62 1.39 -3.50
C GLU A 14 8.07 0.24 -2.64
N GLY A 15 8.41 -1.00 -3.01
CA GLY A 15 8.04 -2.19 -2.26
C GLY A 15 8.61 -2.28 -0.84
N ASP A 16 9.77 -1.66 -0.57
CA ASP A 16 10.37 -1.66 0.76
C ASP A 16 9.56 -0.78 1.71
N VAL A 17 9.08 0.37 1.22
CA VAL A 17 8.23 1.29 1.99
C VAL A 17 6.90 0.62 2.32
N VAL A 18 6.26 -0.01 1.34
CA VAL A 18 4.98 -0.70 1.54
C VAL A 18 5.12 -1.82 2.56
N HIS A 19 6.17 -2.65 2.44
CA HIS A 19 6.45 -3.70 3.42
C HIS A 19 6.56 -3.16 4.85
N HIS A 20 7.39 -2.13 5.06
CA HIS A 20 7.59 -1.55 6.39
C HIS A 20 6.33 -0.91 6.96
N VAL A 21 5.50 -0.28 6.11
CA VAL A 21 4.19 0.24 6.54
C VAL A 21 3.32 -0.89 7.06
N PHE A 22 3.19 -1.99 6.31
CA PHE A 22 2.34 -3.11 6.72
C PHE A 22 2.89 -3.88 7.93
N ASP A 23 4.21 -3.91 8.14
CA ASP A 23 4.81 -4.45 9.37
C ASP A 23 4.44 -3.64 10.62
N ALA A 24 4.29 -2.31 10.48
CA ALA A 24 3.92 -1.43 11.57
C ALA A 24 2.40 -1.36 11.82
N LEU A 25 1.59 -1.74 10.84
CA LEU A 25 0.13 -1.70 10.92
C LEU A 25 -0.44 -2.90 11.68
N ARG A 26 -1.58 -2.68 12.35
CA ARG A 26 -2.37 -3.77 12.93
C ARG A 26 -2.82 -4.75 11.83
N PRO A 27 -3.04 -6.05 12.15
CA PRO A 27 -3.42 -7.06 11.15
C PRO A 27 -4.65 -6.72 10.30
N ASP A 28 -5.58 -5.94 10.86
CA ASP A 28 -6.85 -5.53 10.28
C ASP A 28 -6.84 -4.12 9.67
N ALA A 29 -5.73 -3.40 9.76
CA ALA A 29 -5.61 -2.04 9.25
C ALA A 29 -5.41 -2.00 7.72
N ALA A 30 -5.65 -0.82 7.16
CA ALA A 30 -5.51 -0.55 5.74
C ALA A 30 -4.73 0.75 5.50
N LEU A 31 -3.96 0.78 4.43
CA LEU A 31 -3.29 1.97 3.92
C LEU A 31 -4.21 2.66 2.90
N TYR A 32 -4.42 3.97 3.05
CA TYR A 32 -5.15 4.79 2.08
C TYR A 32 -4.16 5.67 1.34
N GLN A 33 -3.99 5.45 0.05
CA GLN A 33 -3.06 6.22 -0.77
C GLN A 33 -3.79 7.08 -1.80
N TYR A 34 -3.42 8.34 -1.84
CA TYR A 34 -3.85 9.31 -2.84
C TYR A 34 -2.81 9.42 -3.95
N THR A 35 -3.22 9.31 -5.21
CA THR A 35 -2.34 9.48 -6.36
C THR A 35 -2.89 10.48 -7.37
N LEU A 36 -2.03 11.32 -7.94
CA LEU A 36 -2.38 12.28 -9.00
C LEU A 36 -2.42 11.62 -10.39
N GLY A 37 -3.03 10.44 -10.48
CA GLY A 37 -3.11 9.65 -11.70
C GLY A 37 -4.24 8.60 -11.60
N SER A 38 -4.65 8.04 -12.73
CA SER A 38 -5.72 7.04 -12.80
C SER A 38 -5.23 5.60 -12.61
N ARG A 39 -3.91 5.36 -12.63
CA ARG A 39 -3.31 4.04 -12.44
C ARG A 39 -2.94 3.82 -10.98
N CYS A 40 -3.06 2.56 -10.55
CA CYS A 40 -2.56 2.11 -9.26
C CYS A 40 -1.04 2.32 -9.23
N PRO A 41 -0.47 2.91 -8.16
CA PRO A 41 0.97 3.07 -8.04
C PRO A 41 1.69 1.74 -7.78
N PHE A 42 1.00 0.76 -7.20
CA PHE A 42 1.57 -0.54 -6.86
C PHE A 42 1.53 -1.51 -8.04
N ASP A 43 2.67 -2.15 -8.31
CA ASP A 43 2.77 -3.29 -9.21
C ASP A 43 2.06 -4.52 -8.61
N GLN A 44 1.39 -5.30 -9.45
CA GLN A 44 0.70 -6.54 -9.04
C GLN A 44 1.69 -7.51 -8.39
N ALA A 45 2.91 -7.63 -8.91
CA ALA A 45 3.94 -8.51 -8.34
C ALA A 45 4.34 -8.10 -6.90
N LEU A 46 4.26 -6.80 -6.57
CA LEU A 46 4.50 -6.33 -5.21
C LEU A 46 3.34 -6.71 -4.28
N LEU A 47 2.11 -6.50 -4.73
CA LEU A 47 0.91 -6.84 -3.96
C LEU A 47 0.85 -8.34 -3.66
N ASP A 48 1.10 -9.18 -4.67
CA ASP A 48 1.11 -10.62 -4.55
C ASP A 48 2.20 -11.11 -3.57
N ARG A 49 3.40 -10.53 -3.64
CA ARG A 49 4.51 -10.90 -2.72
C ARG A 49 4.21 -10.58 -1.26
N LEU A 50 3.36 -9.59 -0.99
CA LEU A 50 3.05 -9.11 0.35
C LEU A 50 1.66 -9.56 0.84
N ASP A 51 0.97 -10.41 0.07
CA ASP A 51 -0.42 -10.83 0.31
C ASP A 51 -1.37 -9.64 0.53
N LEU A 52 -1.23 -8.61 -0.32
CA LEU A 52 -2.02 -7.38 -0.28
C LEU A 52 -3.01 -7.34 -1.44
N GLU A 53 -4.15 -6.69 -1.20
CA GLU A 53 -5.10 -6.27 -2.22
C GLU A 53 -5.13 -4.74 -2.30
N ALA A 54 -5.35 -4.20 -3.50
CA ALA A 54 -5.54 -2.77 -3.72
C ALA A 54 -6.88 -2.50 -4.41
N ILE A 55 -7.77 -1.77 -3.74
CA ILE A 55 -9.10 -1.42 -4.25
C ILE A 55 -9.16 0.09 -4.50
N ARG A 56 -9.55 0.48 -5.71
CA ARG A 56 -9.82 1.89 -6.04
C ARG A 56 -11.13 2.33 -5.40
N LEU A 57 -11.06 3.26 -4.46
CA LEU A 57 -12.24 3.78 -3.76
C LEU A 57 -12.97 4.89 -4.53
N GLY A 58 -12.25 5.67 -5.34
CA GLY A 58 -12.87 6.75 -6.09
C GLY A 58 -11.87 7.75 -6.65
N ARG A 59 -12.40 8.81 -7.26
CA ARG A 59 -11.62 9.98 -7.70
C ARG A 59 -12.09 11.22 -6.94
N THR A 60 -11.15 12.00 -6.45
CA THR A 60 -11.40 13.34 -5.95
C THR A 60 -11.38 14.28 -7.16
N PHE A 61 -12.50 14.91 -7.50
CA PHE A 61 -12.59 15.84 -8.64
C PHE A 61 -12.31 17.30 -8.26
N ARG A 62 -12.21 17.59 -6.95
CA ARG A 62 -11.90 18.91 -6.41
C ARG A 62 -10.39 19.18 -6.29
N ASN A 63 -9.54 18.32 -6.85
CA ASN A 63 -8.14 18.62 -7.12
C ASN A 63 -7.87 18.44 -8.61
N PHE A 64 -7.12 19.37 -9.21
CA PHE A 64 -6.69 19.26 -10.59
C PHE A 64 -5.17 19.01 -10.59
N PRO A 65 -4.67 17.87 -11.14
CA PRO A 65 -5.42 16.78 -11.78
C PRO A 65 -6.18 15.91 -10.76
N PRO A 66 -7.28 15.23 -11.18
CA PRO A 66 -8.12 14.44 -10.27
C PRO A 66 -7.32 13.33 -9.58
N ALA A 67 -7.25 13.36 -8.24
CA ALA A 67 -6.61 12.28 -7.50
C ALA A 67 -7.48 11.03 -7.52
N THR A 68 -6.83 9.88 -7.57
CA THR A 68 -7.46 8.59 -7.31
C THR A 68 -7.07 8.15 -5.89
N VAL A 69 -8.02 7.56 -5.17
CA VAL A 69 -7.77 6.98 -3.85
C VAL A 69 -7.78 5.47 -3.96
N TYR A 70 -6.73 4.84 -3.46
CA TYR A 70 -6.62 3.40 -3.32
C TYR A 70 -6.61 3.03 -1.84
N LYS A 71 -7.40 2.03 -1.49
CA LYS A 71 -7.30 1.31 -0.22
C LYS A 71 -6.46 0.07 -0.46
N VAL A 72 -5.38 -0.09 0.28
CA VAL A 72 -4.57 -1.30 0.30
C VAL A 72 -4.77 -1.99 1.64
N SER A 73 -5.07 -3.28 1.61
CA SER A 73 -5.25 -4.10 2.81
C SER A 73 -4.62 -5.47 2.63
N ARG A 74 -4.35 -6.17 3.73
CA ARG A 74 -4.02 -7.60 3.67
C ARG A 74 -5.21 -8.37 3.16
N ILE A 75 -4.98 -9.34 2.29
CA ILE A 75 -6.04 -10.23 1.79
C ILE A 75 -6.61 -10.96 3.02
N LYS A 76 -7.88 -10.67 3.33
CA LYS A 76 -8.57 -11.41 4.40
C LYS A 76 -8.75 -12.84 3.91
N ASN A 77 -7.96 -13.76 4.47
CA ASN A 77 -8.26 -15.17 4.35
C ASN A 77 -9.64 -15.37 4.99
N LEU A 78 -10.67 -15.66 4.19
CA LEU A 78 -12.00 -16.03 4.67
C LEU A 78 -11.93 -17.41 5.35
N LYS A 79 -11.22 -17.51 6.48
CA LYS A 79 -11.20 -18.71 7.33
C LYS A 79 -12.24 -18.69 8.43
N THR A 80 -13.16 -17.73 8.42
CA THR A 80 -14.22 -17.70 9.43
C THR A 80 -15.50 -17.18 8.81
N TYR A 81 -16.18 -18.07 8.07
CA TYR A 81 -17.63 -18.00 7.99
C TYR A 81 -18.17 -18.42 9.36
N ASP A 82 -18.29 -17.45 10.29
CA ASP A 82 -19.00 -17.69 11.55
C ASP A 82 -20.49 -17.52 11.27
N TRP A 83 -21.18 -18.63 11.08
CA TRP A 83 -22.62 -18.68 10.86
C TRP A 83 -23.44 -18.24 12.09
N ARG A 84 -22.79 -17.98 13.24
CA ARG A 84 -23.46 -17.69 14.52
C ARG A 84 -24.03 -16.28 14.66
N PHE A 85 -23.95 -15.44 13.63
CA PHE A 85 -24.51 -14.09 13.63
C PHE A 85 -25.58 -13.85 12.54
N ALA A 86 -26.23 -14.91 12.05
CA ALA A 86 -27.40 -14.83 11.16
C ALA A 86 -28.72 -14.97 11.94
#